data_AF-A0ABD0QWU7-F1
#
_entry.id   AF-A0ABD0QWU7-F1
#
_cell.length_a   1.000
_cell.length_b   1.000
_cell.length_c   1.000
_cell.angle_alpha   90.00
_cell.angle_beta   90.00
_cell.angle_gamma   90.00
#
_symmetry.space_group_name_H-M   'P 1'
#
loop_
_entity.id
_entity.type
_entity.pdbx_description
1 polymer ?
#
loop_
_entity_poly.entity_id
_entity_poly.type
_entity_poly.pdbx_seq_one_letter_code
_entity_poly.pdbx_strand_id
1 'polypeptide(L)' 'YLSMEEHVESDPCKFVLSSRGSSERLTLQAANIDIKKEWVQSIRELLDMQINFLT' A
#
# COMPACT_ATOMS: atom_id res chain seq x y z
N TYR A 1 5.14 -11.79 -0.39
CA TYR A 1 4.01 -11.00 -0.93
C TYR A 1 3.74 -9.82 -0.03
N LEU A 2 3.65 -8.64 -0.61
CA LEU A 2 3.23 -7.44 0.10
C LEU A 2 1.70 -7.32 0.04
N SER A 3 1.11 -6.66 1.03
CA SER A 3 -0.30 -6.26 1.03
C SER A 3 -0.45 -4.83 1.50
N MET A 4 -1.47 -4.15 0.99
CA MET A 4 -1.73 -2.74 1.28
C MET A 4 -3.12 -2.55 1.86
N GLU A 5 -3.23 -1.77 2.93
CA GLU A 5 -4.50 -1.23 3.43
C GLU A 5 -4.57 0.27 3.15
N GLU A 6 -5.53 0.64 2.32
CA GLU A 6 -5.72 2.01 1.84
C GLU A 6 -6.38 2.95 2.84
N HIS A 7 -7.17 2.39 3.77
CA HIS A 7 -8.02 3.17 4.66
C HIS A 7 -7.44 3.13 6.07
N VAL A 8 -6.97 4.28 6.54
CA VAL A 8 -6.60 4.51 7.93
C VAL A 8 -7.61 5.52 8.47
N GLU A 9 -8.56 5.07 9.29
CA GLU A 9 -9.72 5.85 9.75
C GLU A 9 -9.34 7.19 10.42
N SER A 10 -8.09 7.31 10.89
CA SER A 10 -7.57 8.50 11.54
C SER A 10 -6.99 9.57 10.60
N ASP A 11 -6.62 9.25 9.36
CA ASP A 11 -5.94 10.19 8.46
C ASP A 11 -6.08 9.81 6.97
N PRO A 12 -6.72 10.64 6.12
CA PRO A 12 -6.93 10.34 4.71
C PRO A 12 -5.66 10.35 3.86
N CYS A 13 -4.56 10.93 4.36
CA CYS A 13 -3.25 10.95 3.71
C CYS A 13 -2.38 9.75 4.10
N LYS A 14 -2.88 8.84 4.96
CA LYS A 14 -2.16 7.66 5.39
C LYS A 14 -2.64 6.39 4.70
N PHE A 15 -1.73 5.44 4.57
CA PHE A 15 -2.02 4.06 4.19
C PHE A 15 -0.97 3.14 4.81
N VAL A 16 -1.21 1.84 4.75
CA VAL A 16 -0.37 0.84 5.41
C VAL A 16 0.12 -0.17 4.39
N LEU A 17 1.41 -0.49 4.46
CA LEU A 17 2.00 -1.65 3.80
C LEU A 17 2.35 -2.71 4.83
N SER A 18 2.10 -3.96 4.48
CA SER A 18 2.38 -5.13 5.32
C SER A 18 3.03 -6.20 4.46
N SER A 19 4.01 -6.91 5.03
CA SER A 19 4.53 -8.12 4.43
C SER A 19 3.69 -9.31 4.91
N ARG A 20 3.24 -10.19 4.02
CA ARG A 20 2.53 -11.42 4.44
C ARG A 20 3.46 -12.52 4.94
N GLY A 21 4.77 -12.38 4.72
CA GLY A 21 5.80 -13.34 5.15
C GLY A 21 6.52 -12.94 6.43
N SER A 22 6.31 -11.72 6.93
CA SER A 22 6.88 -11.20 8.18
C SER A 22 5.83 -10.41 8.94
N SER A 23 6.00 -10.15 10.23
CA SER A 23 5.09 -9.29 11.00
C SER A 23 5.33 -7.79 10.77
N GLU A 24 6.05 -7.44 9.70
CA GLU A 24 6.41 -6.05 9.41
C GLU A 24 5.23 -5.28 8.82
N ARG A 25 4.92 -4.16 9.47
CA ARG A 25 3.84 -3.24 9.08
C ARG A 25 4.40 -1.82 9.09
N LEU A 26 4.23 -1.12 7.96
CA LEU A 26 4.73 0.22 7.73
C LEU A 26 3.55 1.13 7.44
N THR A 27 3.39 2.18 8.24
CA THR A 27 2.41 3.24 7.98
C THR A 27 3.11 4.36 7.21
N LEU A 28 2.63 4.65 6.01
CA LEU A 28 3.13 5.72 5.16
C LEU A 28 2.15 6.89 5.19
N GLN A 29 2.68 8.10 5.32
CA GLN A 29 1.91 9.34 5.27
C GLN A 29 2.40 10.16 4.07
N ALA A 30 1.51 10.43 3.13
CA ALA A 30 1.78 11.33 2.02
C ALA A 30 1.66 12.80 2.47
N ALA A 31 2.26 13.70 1.70
CA ALA A 31 2.12 15.14 1.96
C ALA A 31 0.69 15.67 1.74
N ASN A 32 -0.12 14.98 0.92
CA ASN A 32 -1.54 15.27 0.69
C ASN A 32 -2.27 14.05 0.09
N ILE A 33 -3.59 14.15 -0.03
CA ILE A 33 -4.47 13.07 -0.51
C ILE A 33 -4.18 12.71 -1.97
N ASP A 34 -3.85 13.68 -2.82
CA ASP A 34 -3.58 13.43 -4.24
C ASP A 34 -2.29 12.61 -4.41
N ILE A 35 -1.23 12.97 -3.69
CA ILE A 35 0.02 12.19 -3.64
C ILE A 35 -0.23 10.79 -3.07
N LYS A 36 -1.08 10.68 -2.03
CA LYS A 36 -1.48 9.37 -1.47
C LYS A 36 -2.14 8.48 -2.54
N LYS A 37 -3.04 9.04 -3.35
CA LYS A 37 -3.72 8.29 -4.44
C LYS A 37 -2.74 7.80 -5.49
N GLU A 38 -1.79 8.64 -5.91
CA GLU A 38 -0.75 8.24 -6.87
C GLU A 38 0.10 7.09 -6.32
N TRP A 39 0.56 7.19 -5.07
CA TRP A 39 1.36 6.14 -4.44
C TRP A 39 0.59 4.84 -4.32
N VAL A 40 -0.65 4.91 -3.87
CA VAL A 40 -1.55 3.77 -3.78
C VAL A 40 -1.73 3.11 -5.15
N GLN A 41 -1.97 3.89 -6.21
CA GLN A 41 -2.18 3.35 -7.55
C GLN A 41 -0.93 2.62 -8.05
N SER A 42 0.23 3.28 -7.99
CA SER A 42 1.49 2.65 -8.42
C SER A 42 1.83 1.41 -7.62
N ILE A 43 1.61 1.42 -6.30
CA ILE A 43 1.87 0.24 -5.46
C ILE A 43 0.90 -0.89 -5.80
N ARG A 44 -0.39 -0.61 -6.05
CA ARG A 44 -1.35 -1.64 -6.49
C ARG A 44 -0.91 -2.33 -7.77
N GLU A 45 -0.48 -1.56 -8.76
CA GLU A 45 0.00 -2.12 -10.03
C GLU A 45 1.20 -3.07 -9.80
N LEU A 46 2.12 -2.70 -8.91
CA LEU A 46 3.25 -3.56 -8.54
C LEU A 46 2.80 -4.82 -7.79
N LEU A 47 1.80 -4.71 -6.90
CA LEU A 47 1.24 -5.86 -6.19
C LEU A 47 0.50 -6.81 -7.14
N ASP A 48 -0.26 -6.28 -8.09
CA ASP A 48 -0.96 -7.05 -9.10
C ASP A 48 0.03 -7.76 -10.03
N MET A 49 1.13 -7.10 -10.41
CA MET A 49 2.24 -7.76 -11.11
C MET A 49 2.84 -8.90 -10.27
N GLN A 50 3.09 -8.67 -8.97
CA GLN A 50 3.58 -9.72 -8.06
C GLN A 50 2.68 -10.97 -8.04
N ILE A 51 1.36 -10.76 -8.12
CA ILE A 51 0.37 -11.85 -8.16
C ILE A 51 0.43 -12.58 -9.51
N ASN A 52 0.56 -11.84 -10.61
CA ASN A 52 0.62 -12.43 -11.96
C ASN A 52 1.86 -13.33 -12.18
N PHE A 53 2.99 -13.07 -11.51
CA PHE A 53 4.19 -13.90 -11.59
C PHE A 53 4.07 -15.29 -10.91
N LEU A 54 2.97 -15.59 -10.22
CA LEU A 54 2.72 -16.88 -9.56
C LEU A 54 1.79 -17.81 -10.34
N THR A 55 1.41 -17.42 -11.56
CA THR A 55 0.63 -18.21 -12.51
C THR A 55 1.56 -18.74 -13.60
#